data_AF-A0A816FAT1-F1
#
_entry.id   AF-A0A816FAT1-F1
#
_cell.length_a   1.000
_cell.length_b   1.000
_cell.length_c   1.000
_cell.angle_alpha   90.00
_cell.angle_beta   90.00
_cell.angle_gamma   90.00
#
_symmetry.space_group_name_H-M   'P 1'
#
loop_
_entity.id
_entity.type
_entity.pdbx_description
1 polymer ?
#
loop_
_entity_poly.entity_id
_entity_poly.type
_entity_poly.pdbx_seq_one_letter_code
_entity_poly.pdbx_strand_id
1 'polypeptide(L)'
;MFRPQVTIERYGLIRKSFFGGAGSSNGKAQRSYRISSDRFLSRGNCILREYDRLVGETLLPDLAAKDKHEFSIGQDADIVYKENTTLTSSRTYNETNRLNIKEIEQRTQSTYTINLVLKNYKKNRSVKIEYKQEVYARSMKLMTNTLGFIQDSSTIQFSGVLLADEEKLLSYKIEVIN
;
A
#
# COMPACT_ATOMS: atom_id res chain seq x y z
N MET A 1 -27.84 -12.66 27.42
CA MET A 1 -27.73 -12.31 25.99
C MET A 1 -26.27 -11.94 25.72
N PHE A 2 -25.50 -12.84 25.10
CA PHE A 2 -24.06 -12.65 24.89
C PHE A 2 -23.84 -11.84 23.61
N ARG A 3 -23.25 -10.65 23.74
CA ARG A 3 -22.92 -9.78 22.61
C ARG A 3 -21.64 -10.28 21.92
N PRO A 4 -21.57 -10.30 20.58
CA PRO A 4 -20.34 -10.65 19.88
C PRO A 4 -19.22 -9.67 20.28
N GLN A 5 -18.03 -10.21 20.50
CA GLN A 5 -16.84 -9.39 20.69
C GLN A 5 -16.28 -9.03 19.32
N VAL A 6 -16.00 -7.74 19.13
CA VAL A 6 -15.52 -7.19 17.87
C VAL A 6 -14.16 -6.56 18.13
N THR A 7 -13.17 -6.94 17.31
CA THR A 7 -11.86 -6.30 17.29
C THR A 7 -11.76 -5.42 16.05
N ILE A 8 -11.39 -4.16 16.26
CA ILE A 8 -11.20 -3.18 15.19
C ILE A 8 -9.75 -2.70 15.23
N GLU A 9 -9.05 -2.84 14.10
CA GLU A 9 -7.71 -2.30 13.88
C GLU A 9 -7.78 -1.15 12.88
N ARG A 10 -7.20 0.01 13.23
CA ARG A 10 -7.09 1.18 12.35
C ARG A 10 -5.69 1.26 11.75
N TYR A 11 -5.59 1.54 10.45
CA TYR A 11 -4.33 1.78 9.76
C TYR A 11 -4.47 2.81 8.62
N GLY A 12 -3.36 3.45 8.27
CA GLY A 12 -3.24 4.29 7.09
C GLY A 12 -2.78 3.45 5.91
N LEU A 13 -3.58 3.40 4.85
CA LEU A 13 -3.30 2.61 3.66
C LEU A 13 -2.89 3.51 2.50
N ILE A 14 -1.74 3.25 1.90
CA ILE A 14 -1.28 3.93 0.68
C ILE A 14 -1.26 2.89 -0.44
N ARG A 15 -2.20 2.98 -1.37
CA ARG A 15 -2.24 2.14 -2.58
C ARG A 15 -1.87 2.95 -3.81
N LYS A 16 -0.95 2.43 -4.61
CA LYS A 16 -0.46 3.10 -5.82
C LYS A 16 -0.27 2.12 -6.96
N SER A 17 -0.40 2.64 -8.18
CA SER A 17 0.01 1.95 -9.41
C SER A 17 1.26 2.62 -9.97
N PHE A 18 2.17 1.81 -10.51
CA PHE A 18 3.41 2.27 -11.12
C PHE A 18 3.50 1.74 -12.56
N PHE A 19 3.65 2.66 -13.52
CA PHE A 19 3.65 2.37 -14.96
C PHE A 19 5.00 2.68 -15.64
N GLY A 20 6.11 2.75 -14.90
CA GLY A 20 7.44 2.92 -15.51
C GLY A 20 7.90 4.38 -15.72
N GLY A 21 7.49 5.33 -14.87
CA GLY A 21 7.87 6.74 -14.99
C GLY A 21 8.70 7.27 -13.81
N ALA A 22 9.66 8.15 -14.09
CA ALA A 22 10.27 9.00 -13.06
C ALA A 22 9.34 10.17 -12.73
N GLY A 23 9.38 10.65 -11.48
CA GLY A 23 8.55 11.76 -11.06
C GLY A 23 8.33 11.80 -9.55
N SER A 24 7.61 12.83 -9.10
CA SER A 24 7.23 12.96 -7.70
C SER A 24 5.72 12.92 -7.55
N SER A 25 5.26 12.41 -6.42
CA SER A 25 3.85 12.40 -6.05
C SER A 25 3.72 12.60 -4.55
N ASN A 26 2.61 13.19 -4.13
CA ASN A 26 2.28 13.33 -2.73
C ASN A 26 0.79 13.04 -2.54
N GLY A 27 0.40 12.79 -1.30
CA GLY A 27 -0.98 12.50 -0.99
C GLY A 27 -1.18 12.19 0.48
N LYS A 28 -2.42 11.84 0.81
CA LYS A 28 -2.81 11.39 2.13
C LYS A 28 -3.06 9.89 2.09
N ALA A 29 -2.72 9.18 3.15
CA ALA A 29 -3.09 7.78 3.26
C ALA A 29 -4.62 7.65 3.32
N GLN A 30 -5.16 6.52 2.89
CA GLN A 30 -6.56 6.16 3.12
C GLN A 30 -6.75 5.71 4.57
N ARG A 31 -7.80 6.23 5.21
CA ARG A 31 -8.23 5.84 6.54
C ARG A 31 -8.93 4.48 6.43
N SER A 32 -8.24 3.44 6.85
CA SER A 32 -8.69 2.05 6.69
C SER A 32 -8.83 1.34 8.03
N TYR A 33 -9.75 0.37 8.05
CA TYR A 33 -10.06 -0.43 9.23
C TYR A 33 -10.13 -1.90 8.85
N ARG A 34 -9.71 -2.73 9.78
CA ARG A 34 -9.86 -4.18 9.74
C ARG A 34 -10.71 -4.59 10.92
N ILE A 35 -11.90 -5.13 10.64
CA ILE A 35 -12.84 -5.62 11.64
C ILE A 35 -12.82 -7.15 11.64
N SER A 36 -12.90 -7.73 12.83
CA SER A 36 -13.09 -9.18 13.04
C SER A 36 -13.99 -9.40 14.25
N SER A 37 -14.71 -10.53 14.26
CA SER A 37 -15.55 -10.90 15.39
C SER A 37 -15.26 -12.33 15.85
N ASP A 38 -15.48 -12.61 17.13
CA ASP A 38 -15.38 -13.96 17.69
C ASP A 38 -16.50 -14.90 17.19
N ARG A 39 -17.58 -14.33 16.63
CA ARG A 39 -18.77 -15.04 16.16
C ARG A 39 -19.24 -14.47 14.82
N PHE A 40 -20.28 -15.08 14.26
CA PHE A 40 -20.94 -14.54 13.08
C PHE A 40 -21.48 -13.13 13.36
N LEU A 41 -21.12 -12.17 12.52
CA LEU A 41 -21.61 -10.81 12.56
C LEU A 41 -22.49 -10.59 11.31
N SER A 42 -23.78 -10.37 11.52
CA SER A 42 -24.70 -10.09 10.43
C SER A 42 -24.37 -8.76 9.75
N ARG A 43 -24.62 -8.68 8.45
CA ARG A 43 -24.53 -7.45 7.67
C ARG A 43 -25.35 -6.32 8.29
N GLY A 44 -24.89 -5.10 8.10
CA GLY A 44 -25.60 -3.93 8.59
C GLY A 44 -24.80 -2.64 8.45
N ASN A 45 -25.47 -1.52 8.69
CA ASN A 45 -24.84 -0.22 8.65
C ASN A 45 -23.89 -0.06 9.85
N CYS A 46 -22.67 0.38 9.58
CA CYS A 46 -21.65 0.65 10.57
C CYS A 46 -21.31 2.13 10.55
N ILE A 47 -21.47 2.77 11.71
CA ILE A 47 -21.10 4.16 11.92
C ILE A 47 -19.77 4.14 12.67
N LEU A 48 -18.74 4.76 12.10
CA LEU A 48 -17.43 4.84 12.72
C LEU A 48 -17.26 6.16 13.45
N ARG A 49 -16.91 6.06 14.73
CA ARG A 49 -16.50 7.19 15.56
C ARG A 49 -15.08 6.97 16.04
N GLU A 50 -14.26 8.00 15.92
CA GLU A 50 -12.97 8.06 16.61
C GLU A 50 -13.11 9.07 17.75
N TYR A 51 -13.09 8.56 18.99
CA TYR A 51 -13.48 9.35 20.16
C TYR A 51 -14.90 9.90 19.94
N ASP A 52 -15.10 11.21 20.09
CA ASP A 52 -16.41 11.86 19.90
C ASP A 52 -16.66 12.36 18.47
N ARG A 53 -15.75 12.09 17.53
CA ARG A 53 -15.89 12.53 16.14
C ARG A 53 -16.42 11.42 15.25
N LEU A 54 -17.55 11.66 14.59
CA LEU A 54 -18.00 10.86 13.45
C LEU A 54 -16.98 10.96 12.32
N VAL A 55 -16.44 9.82 11.90
CA VAL A 55 -15.40 9.77 10.85
C VAL A 55 -15.93 9.21 9.53
N GLY A 56 -17.05 8.49 9.55
CA GLY A 56 -17.69 7.98 8.35
C GLY A 56 -18.70 6.89 8.66
N GLU A 57 -19.32 6.39 7.60
CA GLU A 57 -20.23 5.26 7.62
C GLU A 57 -19.85 4.27 6.51
N THR A 58 -20.19 3.00 6.72
CA THR A 58 -20.03 1.94 5.72
C THR A 58 -21.11 0.87 5.92
N LEU A 59 -21.33 0.05 4.90
CA LEU A 59 -22.15 -1.14 5.00
C LEU A 59 -21.23 -2.35 5.24
N LEU A 60 -21.41 -3.02 6.38
CA LEU A 60 -20.70 -4.26 6.67
C LEU A 60 -21.40 -5.44 5.98
N PRO A 61 -20.64 -6.37 5.36
CA PRO A 61 -21.17 -7.63 4.89
C PRO A 61 -21.41 -8.59 6.07
N ASP A 62 -22.02 -9.74 5.77
CA ASP A 62 -22.04 -10.87 6.71
C ASP A 62 -20.60 -11.37 6.90
N LEU A 63 -20.16 -11.48 8.15
CA LEU A 63 -18.80 -11.86 8.51
C LEU A 63 -18.82 -13.15 9.33
N ALA A 64 -18.12 -14.19 8.87
CA ALA A 64 -18.00 -15.41 9.64
C ALA A 64 -17.12 -15.20 10.89
N ALA A 65 -17.21 -16.12 11.84
CA ALA A 65 -16.40 -16.06 13.05
C ALA A 65 -14.91 -16.07 12.70
N LYS A 66 -14.16 -15.12 13.25
CA LYS A 66 -12.72 -14.87 13.06
C LYS A 66 -12.30 -14.40 11.67
N ASP A 67 -13.23 -14.26 10.73
CA ASP A 67 -12.92 -13.65 9.44
C ASP A 67 -12.63 -12.15 9.62
N LYS A 68 -11.78 -11.65 8.74
CA LYS A 68 -11.37 -10.25 8.71
C LYS A 68 -12.03 -9.57 7.52
N HIS A 69 -12.68 -8.46 7.78
CA HIS A 69 -13.17 -7.58 6.74
C HIS A 69 -12.38 -6.26 6.77
N GLU A 70 -11.89 -5.84 5.62
CA GLU A 70 -11.15 -4.59 5.45
C GLU A 70 -11.99 -3.60 4.66
N PHE A 71 -12.02 -2.35 5.12
CA PHE A 71 -12.70 -1.26 4.42
C PHE A 71 -12.02 0.08 4.69
N SER A 72 -12.29 1.06 3.84
CA SER A 72 -11.74 2.41 3.93
C SER A 72 -12.85 3.45 3.90
N ILE A 73 -12.72 4.52 4.67
CA ILE A 73 -13.71 5.61 4.77
C ILE A 73 -13.18 6.95 4.23
N GLY A 74 -12.31 6.88 3.22
CA GLY A 74 -11.72 8.05 2.57
C GLY A 74 -10.31 8.37 3.07
N GLN A 75 -9.90 9.63 2.95
CA GLN A 75 -8.53 10.06 3.26
C GLN A 75 -8.31 10.30 4.76
N ASP A 76 -7.11 9.99 5.23
CA ASP A 76 -6.66 10.28 6.57
C ASP A 76 -5.95 11.64 6.60
N ALA A 77 -6.59 12.63 7.23
CA ALA A 77 -6.05 13.99 7.31
C ALA A 77 -4.68 14.07 8.00
N ASP A 78 -4.36 13.07 8.83
CA ASP A 78 -3.22 13.11 9.73
C ASP A 78 -1.97 12.41 9.18
N ILE A 79 -2.09 11.72 8.03
CA ILE A 79 -1.02 10.90 7.46
C ILE A 79 -0.78 11.34 6.04
N VAL A 80 0.39 11.93 5.82
CA VAL A 80 0.81 12.42 4.51
C VAL A 80 1.99 11.59 4.04
N TYR A 81 2.02 11.31 2.74
CA TYR A 81 3.17 10.70 2.10
C TYR A 81 3.67 11.58 0.96
N LYS A 82 4.97 11.50 0.71
CA LYS A 82 5.63 12.05 -0.48
C LYS A 82 6.52 10.97 -1.06
N GLU A 83 6.33 10.65 -2.33
CA GLU A 83 7.12 9.68 -3.07
C GLU A 83 7.88 10.38 -4.17
N ASN A 84 9.16 10.06 -4.32
CA ASN A 84 10.01 10.53 -5.40
C ASN A 84 10.68 9.34 -6.08
N THR A 85 10.40 9.18 -7.37
CA THR A 85 10.90 8.09 -8.21
C THR A 85 11.93 8.64 -9.18
N THR A 86 13.13 8.09 -9.15
CA THR A 86 14.23 8.46 -10.04
C THR A 86 14.62 7.28 -10.91
N LEU A 87 14.66 7.50 -12.23
CA LEU A 87 15.23 6.54 -13.18
C LEU A 87 16.76 6.55 -13.00
N THR A 88 17.33 5.43 -12.59
CA THR A 88 18.77 5.30 -12.30
C THR A 88 19.53 4.74 -13.51
N SER A 89 18.92 3.82 -14.25
CA SER A 89 19.50 3.22 -15.44
C SER A 89 18.39 2.78 -16.37
N SER A 90 18.62 2.86 -17.68
CA SER A 90 17.74 2.27 -18.69
C SER A 90 18.60 1.70 -19.81
N ARG A 91 18.30 0.45 -20.19
CA ARG A 91 18.94 -0.24 -21.30
C ARG A 91 17.88 -0.90 -22.16
N THR A 92 17.94 -0.63 -23.44
CA THR A 92 17.15 -1.33 -24.44
C THR A 92 17.99 -2.44 -25.07
N TYR A 93 17.41 -3.62 -25.25
CA TYR A 93 18.04 -4.74 -25.94
C TYR A 93 17.02 -5.50 -26.79
N ASN A 94 17.54 -6.19 -27.79
CA ASN A 94 16.76 -7.05 -28.65
C ASN A 94 16.76 -8.47 -28.07
N GLU A 95 15.59 -9.06 -27.94
CA GLU A 95 15.42 -10.44 -27.50
C GLU A 95 14.70 -11.24 -28.58
N THR A 96 15.31 -12.36 -28.98
CA THR A 96 14.67 -13.29 -29.92
C THR A 96 13.54 -14.01 -29.21
N ASN A 97 12.33 -13.96 -29.77
CA ASN A 97 11.19 -14.67 -29.20
C ASN A 97 11.44 -16.19 -29.26
N ARG A 98 11.46 -16.84 -28.09
CA ARG A 98 11.71 -18.29 -27.97
C ARG A 98 10.65 -19.15 -28.67
N LEU A 99 9.45 -18.60 -28.89
CA LEU A 99 8.36 -19.28 -29.59
C LEU A 99 8.35 -19.04 -31.10
N ASN A 100 8.99 -17.95 -31.56
CA ASN A 100 8.99 -17.56 -32.97
C ASN A 100 10.36 -16.93 -33.32
N ILE A 101 11.31 -17.76 -33.76
CA ILE A 101 12.73 -17.40 -33.94
C ILE A 101 12.94 -16.26 -34.97
N LYS A 102 11.91 -15.93 -35.77
CA LYS A 102 11.94 -14.84 -36.75
C LYS A 102 11.50 -13.48 -36.19
N GLU A 103 10.97 -13.42 -34.97
CA GLU A 103 10.52 -12.17 -34.34
C GLU A 103 11.53 -11.72 -33.29
N ILE A 104 12.07 -10.52 -33.50
CA ILE A 104 12.92 -9.81 -32.55
C ILE A 104 12.02 -8.83 -31.79
N GLU A 105 11.86 -9.04 -30.49
CA GLU A 105 11.18 -8.09 -29.60
C GLU A 105 12.22 -7.13 -29.02
N GLN A 106 11.95 -5.83 -29.13
CA GLN A 106 12.73 -4.81 -28.43
C GLN A 106 12.21 -4.71 -26.99
N ARG A 107 13.08 -4.96 -26.00
CA ARG A 107 12.76 -4.83 -24.57
C ARG A 107 13.53 -3.71 -23.93
N THR A 108 12.92 -3.10 -22.92
CA THR A 108 13.57 -2.06 -22.13
C THR A 108 13.63 -2.48 -20.67
N GLN A 109 14.86 -2.62 -20.16
CA GLN A 109 15.13 -2.84 -18.74
C GLN A 109 15.46 -1.50 -18.10
N SER A 110 14.70 -1.13 -17.08
CA SER A 110 14.84 0.14 -16.37
C SER A 110 14.94 -0.10 -14.87
N THR A 111 15.89 0.57 -14.23
CA THR A 111 16.07 0.53 -12.77
C THR A 111 15.60 1.85 -12.18
N TYR A 112 14.68 1.78 -11.23
CA TYR A 112 14.13 2.93 -10.53
C TYR A 112 14.52 2.90 -9.06
N THR A 113 14.86 4.06 -8.52
CA THR A 113 14.97 4.28 -7.07
C THR A 113 13.74 5.05 -6.60
N ILE A 114 12.97 4.47 -5.69
CA ILE A 114 11.79 5.08 -5.10
C ILE A 114 12.13 5.48 -3.68
N ASN A 115 11.94 6.77 -3.35
CA ASN A 115 12.06 7.31 -2.00
C ASN A 115 10.68 7.71 -1.49
N LEU A 116 10.26 7.15 -0.38
CA LEU A 116 8.98 7.38 0.27
C LEU A 116 9.20 8.06 1.63
N VAL A 117 8.69 9.27 1.78
CA VAL A 117 8.60 9.99 3.05
C VAL A 117 7.20 9.82 3.59
N LEU A 118 7.08 9.34 4.84
CA LEU A 118 5.83 9.20 5.57
C LEU A 118 5.86 10.14 6.77
N LYS A 119 4.82 10.97 6.94
CA LYS A 119 4.68 11.87 8.09
C LYS A 119 3.36 11.61 8.81
N ASN A 120 3.46 11.39 10.12
CA ASN A 120 2.31 11.38 11.03
C ASN A 120 2.20 12.75 11.69
N TYR A 121 1.12 13.48 11.46
CA TYR A 121 0.87 14.78 12.08
C TYR A 121 0.23 14.69 13.47
N LYS A 122 -0.10 13.48 13.93
CA LYS A 122 -0.62 13.30 15.29
C LYS A 122 0.48 13.38 16.31
N LYS A 123 0.35 14.34 17.22
CA LYS A 123 1.30 14.57 18.31
C LYS A 123 1.25 13.54 19.44
N ASN A 124 0.14 12.81 19.57
CA ASN A 124 -0.13 12.01 20.78
C ASN A 124 -0.34 10.52 20.52
N ARG A 125 -0.25 10.05 19.25
CA ARG A 125 -0.48 8.63 18.95
C ARG A 125 0.29 8.14 17.73
N SER A 126 0.77 6.92 17.84
CA SER A 126 1.30 6.16 16.71
C SER A 126 0.17 5.62 15.84
N VAL A 127 0.49 5.33 14.59
CA VAL A 127 -0.44 4.76 13.61
C VAL A 127 0.25 3.66 12.83
N LYS A 128 -0.45 2.54 12.61
CA LYS A 128 -0.03 1.50 11.67
C LYS A 128 -0.19 2.00 10.24
N ILE A 129 0.83 1.79 9.42
CA ILE A 129 0.84 2.15 8.00
C ILE A 129 1.03 0.88 7.18
N GLU A 130 0.23 0.76 6.13
CA GLU A 130 0.43 -0.22 5.06
C GLU A 130 0.63 0.52 3.74
N TYR A 131 1.74 0.25 3.06
CA TYR A 131 2.02 0.74 1.72
C TYR A 131 1.97 -0.43 0.74
N LYS A 132 1.27 -0.25 -0.38
CA LYS A 132 1.16 -1.21 -1.46
C LYS A 132 1.32 -0.48 -2.80
N GLN A 133 2.35 -0.82 -3.55
CA GLN A 133 2.54 -0.34 -4.91
C GLN A 133 2.46 -1.50 -5.88
N GLU A 134 1.49 -1.46 -6.78
CA GLU A 134 1.33 -2.40 -7.88
C GLU A 134 2.12 -1.90 -9.09
N VAL A 135 3.01 -2.74 -9.59
CA VAL A 135 3.90 -2.43 -10.72
C VAL A 135 3.38 -3.11 -11.98
N TYR A 136 3.00 -2.29 -12.94
CA TYR A 136 2.50 -2.70 -14.24
C TYR A 136 3.68 -2.82 -15.20
N ALA A 137 4.23 -4.02 -15.29
CA ALA A 137 5.33 -4.36 -16.17
C ALA A 137 5.31 -5.84 -16.50
N ARG A 138 6.09 -6.25 -17.51
CA ARG A 138 6.21 -7.66 -17.89
C ARG A 138 6.96 -8.46 -16.81
N SER A 139 7.99 -7.86 -16.23
CA SER A 139 8.72 -8.44 -15.10
C SER A 139 9.21 -7.34 -14.17
N MET A 140 9.25 -7.65 -12.87
CA MET A 140 9.76 -6.77 -11.83
C MET A 140 10.63 -7.56 -10.85
N LYS A 141 11.70 -6.94 -10.40
CA LYS A 141 12.54 -7.44 -9.31
C LYS A 141 12.88 -6.34 -8.31
N LEU A 142 12.59 -6.59 -7.04
CA LEU A 142 13.08 -5.78 -5.92
C LEU A 142 14.58 -6.03 -5.74
N MET A 143 15.40 -4.99 -5.92
CA MET A 143 16.86 -5.10 -5.94
C MET A 143 17.46 -4.82 -4.56
N THR A 144 17.13 -3.65 -4.00
CA THR A 144 17.59 -3.22 -2.67
C THR A 144 16.47 -2.49 -1.98
N ASN A 145 16.33 -2.62 -0.67
CA ASN A 145 15.41 -1.81 0.09
C ASN A 145 16.05 -1.33 1.39
N THR A 146 15.53 -0.24 1.93
CA THR A 146 15.71 0.12 3.32
C THR A 146 14.51 -0.43 4.09
N LEU A 147 14.80 -1.22 5.12
CA LEU A 147 13.90 -1.74 6.14
C LEU A 147 12.47 -2.12 5.67
N GLY A 148 12.30 -3.40 5.32
CA GLY A 148 11.01 -4.07 5.47
C GLY A 148 10.06 -4.05 4.26
N PHE A 149 10.53 -3.68 3.07
CA PHE A 149 9.75 -3.91 1.84
C PHE A 149 9.83 -5.37 1.42
N ILE A 150 8.68 -5.92 1.02
CA ILE A 150 8.54 -7.28 0.52
C ILE A 150 7.92 -7.20 -0.88
N GLN A 151 8.45 -7.99 -1.81
CA GLN A 151 7.82 -8.18 -3.12
C GLN A 151 6.89 -9.39 -3.06
N ASP A 152 5.65 -9.20 -3.48
CA ASP A 152 4.66 -10.24 -3.73
C ASP A 152 4.19 -10.15 -5.18
N SER A 153 4.74 -11.01 -6.04
CA SER A 153 4.53 -10.96 -7.50
C SER A 153 4.81 -9.58 -8.11
N SER A 154 3.79 -8.88 -8.60
CA SER A 154 3.86 -7.52 -9.16
C SER A 154 3.69 -6.41 -8.12
N THR A 155 3.57 -6.73 -6.84
CA THR A 155 3.30 -5.74 -5.78
C THR A 155 4.49 -5.60 -4.84
N ILE A 156 4.87 -4.36 -4.54
CA ILE A 156 5.78 -4.01 -3.45
C ILE A 156 4.97 -3.58 -2.22
N GLN A 157 5.24 -4.21 -1.09
CA GLN A 157 4.50 -4.01 0.15
C GLN A 157 5.41 -3.60 1.29
N PHE A 158 4.93 -2.72 2.16
CA PHE A 158 5.55 -2.38 3.44
C PHE A 158 4.47 -2.26 4.51
N SER A 159 4.76 -2.77 5.70
CA SER A 159 3.92 -2.59 6.89
C SER A 159 4.79 -2.15 8.06
N GLY A 160 4.33 -1.14 8.79
CA GLY A 160 5.08 -0.61 9.92
C GLY A 160 4.25 0.29 10.81
N VAL A 161 4.85 0.71 11.92
CA VAL A 161 4.28 1.71 12.83
C VAL A 161 5.00 3.03 12.60
N LEU A 162 4.23 4.10 12.48
CA LEU A 162 4.70 5.48 12.45
C LEU A 162 4.34 6.12 13.79
N LEU A 163 5.34 6.50 14.58
CA LEU A 163 5.19 7.11 15.89
C LEU A 163 4.54 8.48 15.80
N ALA A 164 4.16 9.01 16.97
CA ALA A 164 3.57 10.34 17.06
C ALA A 164 4.57 11.41 16.60
N ASP A 165 4.12 12.31 15.74
CA ASP A 165 4.92 13.36 15.09
C ASP A 165 6.16 12.84 14.34
N GLU A 166 6.24 11.55 14.02
CA GLU A 166 7.39 10.98 13.32
C GLU A 166 7.32 11.30 11.82
N GLU A 167 8.49 11.64 11.27
CA GLU A 167 8.76 11.57 9.84
C GLU A 167 9.71 10.41 9.57
N LYS A 168 9.30 9.51 8.68
CA LYS A 168 10.07 8.31 8.35
C LYS A 168 10.41 8.31 6.86
N LEU A 169 11.71 8.23 6.57
CA LEU A 169 12.23 8.06 5.23
C LEU A 169 12.43 6.57 4.95
N LEU A 170 11.86 6.11 3.85
CA LEU A 170 11.94 4.77 3.33
C LEU A 170 12.39 4.85 1.87
N SER A 171 13.11 3.84 1.40
CA SER A 171 13.57 3.80 0.01
C SER A 171 13.75 2.37 -0.47
N TYR A 172 13.50 2.15 -1.75
CA TYR A 172 13.75 0.87 -2.38
C TYR A 172 14.07 1.06 -3.86
N LYS A 173 14.73 0.05 -4.45
CA LYS A 173 15.08 0.01 -5.85
C LYS A 173 14.39 -1.17 -6.50
N ILE A 174 13.74 -0.91 -7.62
CA ILE A 174 13.15 -1.94 -8.46
C ILE A 174 13.82 -1.94 -9.82
N GLU A 175 13.99 -3.12 -10.37
CA GLU A 175 14.28 -3.35 -11.78
C GLU A 175 12.98 -3.79 -12.45
N VAL A 176 12.72 -3.19 -13.61
CA VAL A 176 11.49 -3.38 -14.37
C VAL A 176 11.84 -3.68 -15.82
N ILE A 177 11.20 -4.69 -16.39
CA ILE A 177 11.31 -5.02 -17.82
C ILE A 177 9.94 -4.78 -18.45
N ASN A 178 9.93 -3.89 -19.44
CA ASN A 178 8.79 -3.62 -20.31
C ASN A 178 9.02 -4.29 -21.68
#